data_AF-A0A8S0SVP2-F1
#
_entry.id   AF-A0A8S0SVP2-F1
#
_cell.length_a   1.000
_cell.length_b   1.000
_cell.length_c   1.000
_cell.angle_alpha   90.00
_cell.angle_beta   90.00
_cell.angle_gamma   90.00
#
_symmetry.space_group_name_H-M   'P 1'
#
loop_
_entity.id
_entity.type
_entity.pdbx_description
1 polymer ?
#
loop_
_entity_poly.entity_id
_entity_poly.type
_entity_poly.pdbx_seq_one_letter_code
_entity_poly.pdbx_strand_id
1 'polypeptide(L)'
;MALASNSPRTNIETKISYHQGWKESFSLIIGGDEVTSGKPSPEIYVEAAKRLNMNPSCCLVIEDSLPGVTAGKAAGMEVVAVPSLPKQSHLFTSADEIINSLLDLRPEKWGLPAFEDWIEGTLPIEPWYIGGPVIKGFGRGSKVLGIPTANLSTEGYSAILSEHPSGVYFGWAGLPTRGVYKMVMSIGWNPYFDNSEKTIEPWLLHDFNEDFYGEELWLAIVGYIRPEANFPSLDSLVAKIHEDGKIAENALELPLYSKYKGDPYLKISFPENI
;
A
#
# COMPACT_ATOMS: atom_id res chain seq x y z
N MET A 1 7.86 -3.29 21.13
CA MET A 1 8.53 -2.95 19.86
C MET A 1 9.69 -1.99 20.15
N ALA A 2 10.77 -2.01 19.36
CA ALA A 2 11.87 -1.04 19.46
C ALA A 2 12.10 -0.30 18.14
N LEU A 3 12.59 0.93 18.23
CA LEU A 3 13.05 1.73 17.09
C LEU A 3 14.57 1.90 17.17
N ALA A 4 15.30 1.43 16.16
CA ALA A 4 16.75 1.50 16.09
C ALA A 4 17.18 2.21 14.79
N SER A 5 17.91 3.33 14.90
CA SER A 5 18.34 4.11 13.74
C SER A 5 19.77 4.64 13.91
N ASN A 6 20.52 4.77 12.81
CA ASN A 6 21.83 5.43 12.81
C ASN A 6 21.77 6.93 13.12
N SER A 7 20.58 7.53 13.12
CA SER A 7 20.41 8.92 13.54
C SER A 7 20.60 9.08 15.05
N PRO A 8 21.07 10.24 15.55
CA PRO A 8 21.09 10.52 16.97
C PRO A 8 19.69 10.39 17.60
N ARG A 9 19.61 9.92 18.84
CA ARG A 9 18.34 9.71 19.55
C ARG A 9 17.47 10.97 19.57
N THR A 10 18.06 12.14 19.78
CA THR A 10 17.36 13.43 19.80
C THR A 10 16.68 13.75 18.47
N ASN A 11 17.30 13.40 17.34
CA ASN A 11 16.72 13.58 16.01
C ASN A 11 15.55 12.62 15.77
N ILE A 12 15.67 11.38 16.26
CA ILE A 12 14.58 10.39 16.18
C ILE A 12 13.39 10.88 16.99
N GLU A 13 13.60 11.24 18.26
CA GLU A 13 12.55 11.70 19.16
C GLU A 13 11.86 12.97 18.64
N THR A 14 12.62 13.90 18.03
CA THR A 14 12.07 15.09 17.38
C THR A 14 11.15 14.72 16.22
N LYS A 15 11.60 13.84 15.32
CA LYS A 15 10.80 13.42 14.15
C LYS A 15 9.50 12.72 14.55
N ILE A 16 9.56 11.78 15.49
CA ILE A 16 8.36 11.06 15.94
C ILE A 16 7.41 11.95 16.75
N SER A 17 7.90 13.06 17.34
CA SER A 17 7.05 13.98 18.12
C SER A 17 5.99 14.69 17.27
N TYR A 18 6.19 14.76 15.95
CA TYR A 18 5.19 15.29 15.02
C TYR A 18 4.01 14.34 14.78
N HIS A 19 4.09 13.09 15.28
CA HIS A 19 3.07 12.07 15.09
C HIS A 19 2.54 11.58 16.45
N GLN A 20 1.27 11.86 16.72
CA GLN A 20 0.63 11.47 17.98
C GLN A 20 0.62 9.94 18.14
N GLY A 21 1.01 9.44 19.33
CA GLY A 21 1.00 8.01 19.66
C GLY A 21 2.23 7.22 19.20
N TRP A 22 3.12 7.81 18.40
CA TRP A 22 4.28 7.10 17.87
C TRP A 22 5.33 6.79 18.94
N LYS A 23 5.62 7.74 19.83
CA LYS A 23 6.60 7.53 20.90
C LYS A 23 6.17 6.42 21.84
N GLU A 24 4.88 6.35 22.14
CA GLU A 24 4.26 5.37 23.02
C GLU A 24 4.23 3.96 22.42
N SER A 25 4.29 3.86 21.08
CA SER A 25 4.32 2.58 20.37
C SER A 25 5.66 1.83 20.53
N PHE A 26 6.73 2.53 20.92
CA PHE A 26 8.05 1.94 21.12
C PHE A 26 8.39 1.83 22.60
N SER A 27 8.60 0.59 23.06
CA SER A 27 9.11 0.30 24.40
C SER A 27 10.56 0.77 24.57
N LEU A 28 11.26 0.96 23.45
CA LEU A 28 12.67 1.31 23.42
C LEU A 28 12.99 2.07 22.12
N ILE A 29 13.75 3.16 22.24
CA ILE A 29 14.33 3.90 21.12
C ILE A 29 15.85 3.92 21.34
N ILE A 30 16.61 3.55 20.32
CA ILE A 30 18.07 3.58 20.31
C ILE A 30 18.55 4.41 19.11
N GLY A 31 19.33 5.44 19.40
CA GLY A 31 20.05 6.22 18.39
C GLY A 31 21.44 5.67 18.07
N GLY A 32 21.99 6.10 16.93
CA GLY A 32 23.35 5.73 16.51
C GLY A 32 24.44 6.30 17.42
N ASP A 33 24.10 7.31 18.23
CA ASP A 33 24.94 7.90 19.28
C ASP A 33 24.99 7.07 20.57
N GLU A 34 24.18 6.00 20.66
CA GLU A 34 24.18 5.06 21.79
C GLU A 34 24.95 3.76 21.49
N VAL A 35 25.61 3.67 20.33
CA VAL A 35 26.44 2.53 19.91
C VAL A 35 27.80 2.99 19.39
N THR A 36 28.79 2.10 19.43
CA THR A 36 30.16 2.37 18.96
C THR A 36 30.21 2.36 17.43
N SER A 37 29.49 1.44 16.79
CA SER A 37 29.42 1.29 15.34
C SER A 37 27.96 1.12 14.89
N GLY A 38 27.49 2.08 14.09
CA GLY A 38 26.16 2.01 13.47
C GLY A 38 26.07 0.98 12.35
N LYS A 39 24.86 0.81 11.80
CA LYS A 39 24.58 -0.05 10.63
C LYS A 39 25.58 0.28 9.50
N PRO A 40 26.25 -0.71 8.89
CA PRO A 40 25.90 -2.13 8.83
C PRO A 40 26.41 -3.00 9.98
N SER A 41 27.04 -2.43 11.02
CA SER A 41 27.34 -3.20 12.24
C SER A 41 26.05 -3.71 12.90
N PRO A 42 26.03 -4.95 13.44
CA PRO A 42 24.86 -5.49 14.14
C PRO A 42 24.62 -4.87 15.52
N GLU A 43 25.57 -4.08 16.04
CA GLU A 43 25.61 -3.59 17.42
C GLU A 43 24.29 -2.95 17.86
N ILE A 44 23.67 -2.12 17.01
CA ILE A 44 22.42 -1.43 17.36
C ILE A 44 21.23 -2.38 17.54
N TYR A 45 21.16 -3.46 16.76
CA TYR A 45 20.10 -4.45 16.92
C TYR A 45 20.38 -5.40 18.08
N VAL A 46 21.65 -5.80 18.27
CA VAL A 46 22.06 -6.62 19.41
C VAL A 46 21.78 -5.89 20.73
N GLU A 47 22.09 -4.59 20.79
CA GLU A 47 21.80 -3.76 21.96
C GLU A 47 20.29 -3.56 22.14
N ALA A 48 19.51 -3.40 21.05
CA ALA A 48 18.05 -3.35 21.13
C ALA A 48 17.45 -4.64 21.72
N ALA A 49 17.85 -5.81 21.21
CA ALA A 49 17.39 -7.10 21.71
C ALA A 49 17.76 -7.30 23.19
N LYS A 50 19.00 -6.96 23.57
CA LYS A 50 19.46 -7.03 24.96
C LYS A 50 18.62 -6.15 25.89
N ARG A 51 18.36 -4.88 25.52
CA ARG A 51 17.54 -3.96 26.33
C ARG A 51 16.06 -4.36 26.38
N LEU A 52 15.56 -5.07 25.36
CA LEU A 52 14.25 -5.71 25.36
C LEU A 52 14.21 -7.05 26.12
N ASN A 53 15.35 -7.54 26.63
CA ASN A 53 15.50 -8.87 27.23
C ASN A 53 15.06 -10.02 26.29
N MET A 54 15.39 -9.89 25.00
CA MET A 54 15.09 -10.86 23.96
C MET A 54 16.37 -11.45 23.36
N ASN A 55 16.30 -12.70 22.89
CA ASN A 55 17.35 -13.28 22.06
C ASN A 55 17.23 -12.71 20.63
N PRO A 56 18.32 -12.26 19.98
CA PRO A 56 18.27 -11.81 18.59
C PRO A 56 17.59 -12.78 17.61
N SER A 57 17.77 -14.10 17.79
CA SER A 57 17.13 -15.09 16.91
C SER A 57 15.61 -15.16 17.05
N CYS A 58 15.03 -14.46 18.02
CA CYS A 58 13.59 -14.32 18.23
C CYS A 58 13.08 -12.92 17.87
N CYS A 59 13.89 -12.12 17.18
CA CYS A 59 13.54 -10.77 16.75
C CYS A 59 13.37 -10.71 15.23
N LEU A 60 12.32 -9.99 14.82
CA LEU A 60 12.10 -9.58 13.45
C LEU A 60 12.55 -8.13 13.27
N VAL A 61 13.40 -7.87 12.28
CA VAL A 61 13.80 -6.53 11.87
C VAL A 61 13.04 -6.14 10.62
N ILE A 62 12.43 -4.95 10.63
CA ILE A 62 11.83 -4.34 9.45
C ILE A 62 12.73 -3.18 9.03
N GLU A 63 13.23 -3.20 7.79
CA GLU A 63 14.25 -2.25 7.32
C GLU A 63 14.02 -1.78 5.89
N ASP A 64 14.31 -0.51 5.62
CA ASP A 64 14.18 0.09 4.28
C ASP A 64 15.54 0.31 3.59
N SER A 65 16.64 0.06 4.30
CA SER A 65 18.01 0.36 3.83
C SER A 65 18.91 -0.87 3.77
N LEU A 66 19.81 -0.93 2.77
CA LEU A 66 20.81 -2.02 2.67
C LEU A 66 21.73 -2.12 3.90
N PRO A 67 22.23 -1.01 4.50
CA PRO A 67 23.00 -1.10 5.74
C PRO A 67 22.19 -1.71 6.88
N GLY A 68 20.91 -1.36 7.00
CA GLY A 68 20.04 -1.92 8.05
C GLY A 68 19.75 -3.39 7.86
N VAL A 69 19.43 -3.83 6.64
CA VAL A 69 19.27 -5.27 6.35
C VAL A 69 20.54 -6.04 6.67
N THR A 70 21.70 -5.52 6.25
CA THR A 70 23.00 -6.15 6.53
C THR A 70 23.24 -6.28 8.04
N ALA A 71 22.96 -5.22 8.80
CA ALA A 71 23.08 -5.22 10.26
C ALA A 71 22.12 -6.20 10.95
N GLY A 72 20.86 -6.28 10.50
CA GLY A 72 19.88 -7.22 11.04
C GLY A 72 20.30 -8.68 10.83
N LYS A 73 20.75 -9.02 9.61
CA LYS A 73 21.27 -10.36 9.31
C LYS A 73 22.55 -10.65 10.10
N ALA A 74 23.47 -9.70 10.21
CA ALA A 74 24.69 -9.85 11.02
C ALA A 74 24.40 -10.03 12.52
N ALA A 75 23.25 -9.54 13.01
CA ALA A 75 22.80 -9.74 14.38
C ALA A 75 22.16 -11.11 14.63
N GLY A 76 22.01 -11.95 13.58
CA GLY A 76 21.34 -13.24 13.67
C GLY A 76 19.82 -13.14 13.75
N MET A 77 19.23 -12.03 13.27
CA MET A 77 17.79 -11.78 13.25
C MET A 77 17.18 -12.15 11.89
N GLU A 78 15.87 -12.37 11.90
CA GLU A 78 15.07 -12.38 10.68
C GLU A 78 14.83 -10.94 10.20
N VAL A 79 14.82 -10.72 8.89
CA VAL A 79 14.74 -9.40 8.28
C VAL A 79 13.71 -9.37 7.16
N VAL A 80 12.72 -8.49 7.30
CA VAL A 80 11.82 -8.07 6.24
C VAL A 80 12.30 -6.72 5.69
N ALA A 81 12.65 -6.70 4.40
CA ALA A 81 13.00 -5.48 3.71
C ALA A 81 11.77 -4.77 3.13
N VAL A 82 11.68 -3.46 3.32
CA VAL A 82 10.68 -2.56 2.73
C VAL A 82 11.41 -1.42 2.00
N PRO A 83 11.99 -1.68 0.81
CA PRO A 83 12.87 -0.72 0.14
C PRO A 83 12.16 0.61 -0.11
N SER A 84 12.77 1.74 0.29
CA SER A 84 12.19 3.07 0.05
C SER A 84 12.06 3.39 -1.46
N LEU A 85 12.84 2.70 -2.30
CA LEU A 85 12.79 2.78 -3.75
C LEU A 85 12.46 1.40 -4.34
N PRO A 86 11.25 1.18 -4.89
CA PRO A 86 10.84 -0.12 -5.43
C PRO A 86 11.79 -0.70 -6.49
N LYS A 87 12.40 0.18 -7.32
CA LYS A 87 13.38 -0.20 -8.34
C LYS A 87 14.63 -0.89 -7.77
N GLN A 88 14.92 -0.71 -6.49
CA GLN A 88 16.11 -1.25 -5.81
C GLN A 88 15.84 -2.53 -5.04
N SER A 89 14.62 -3.08 -5.08
CA SER A 89 14.24 -4.33 -4.41
C SER A 89 15.23 -5.48 -4.67
N HIS A 90 15.72 -5.62 -5.91
CA HIS A 90 16.72 -6.62 -6.30
C HIS A 90 18.07 -6.52 -5.55
N LEU A 91 18.35 -5.43 -4.85
CA LEU A 91 19.58 -5.27 -4.05
C LEU A 91 19.46 -5.88 -2.64
N PHE A 92 18.25 -6.15 -2.15
CA PHE A 92 17.97 -6.61 -0.80
C PHE A 92 18.02 -8.14 -0.67
N THR A 93 18.90 -8.80 -1.43
CA THR A 93 18.95 -10.27 -1.58
C THR A 93 19.29 -11.04 -0.29
N SER A 94 19.80 -10.37 0.73
CA SER A 94 20.11 -10.95 2.04
C SER A 94 18.93 -10.92 3.02
N ALA A 95 17.85 -10.19 2.73
CA ALA A 95 16.64 -10.20 3.53
C ALA A 95 15.90 -11.53 3.39
N ASP A 96 15.16 -11.91 4.44
CA ASP A 96 14.36 -13.14 4.45
C ASP A 96 13.04 -12.98 3.66
N GLU A 97 12.50 -11.75 3.61
CA GLU A 97 11.40 -11.38 2.73
C GLU A 97 11.58 -9.93 2.25
N ILE A 98 11.17 -9.64 1.02
CA ILE A 98 11.13 -8.28 0.47
C ILE A 98 9.67 -7.96 0.15
N ILE A 99 9.14 -6.90 0.78
CA ILE A 99 7.79 -6.42 0.55
C ILE A 99 7.81 -4.98 0.01
N ASN A 100 6.74 -4.59 -0.68
CA ASN A 100 6.67 -3.26 -1.31
C ASN A 100 6.16 -2.19 -0.34
N SER A 101 5.40 -2.61 0.68
CA SER A 101 4.83 -1.74 1.70
C SER A 101 4.62 -2.47 3.01
N LEU A 102 4.55 -1.72 4.12
CA LEU A 102 4.13 -2.27 5.41
C LEU A 102 2.69 -2.82 5.38
N LEU A 103 1.85 -2.41 4.43
CA LEU A 103 0.51 -3.01 4.24
C LEU A 103 0.57 -4.50 3.83
N ASP A 104 1.71 -4.93 3.29
CA ASP A 104 1.95 -6.29 2.83
C ASP A 104 2.48 -7.19 3.94
N LEU A 105 2.87 -6.61 5.08
CA LEU A 105 3.40 -7.37 6.20
C LEU A 105 2.32 -8.32 6.74
N ARG A 106 2.72 -9.57 6.93
CA ARG A 106 1.92 -10.62 7.56
C ARG A 106 2.66 -11.11 8.80
N PRO A 107 2.46 -10.49 9.98
CA PRO A 107 3.24 -10.77 11.18
C PRO A 107 3.20 -12.25 11.60
N GLU A 108 2.11 -12.95 11.32
CA GLU A 108 1.92 -14.37 11.60
C GLU A 108 2.92 -15.29 10.88
N LYS A 109 3.48 -14.88 9.73
CA LYS A 109 4.57 -15.62 9.06
C LYS A 109 5.84 -15.70 9.91
N TRP A 110 6.00 -14.74 10.82
CA TRP A 110 7.18 -14.54 11.66
C TRP A 110 6.91 -14.90 13.13
N GLY A 111 5.83 -15.64 13.39
CA GLY A 111 5.43 -16.03 14.75
C GLY A 111 4.90 -14.89 15.62
N LEU A 112 4.58 -13.73 15.04
CA LEU A 112 3.94 -12.61 15.72
C LEU A 112 2.41 -12.72 15.62
N PRO A 113 1.64 -12.08 16.53
CA PRO A 113 0.18 -12.03 16.40
C PRO A 113 -0.25 -11.38 15.08
N ALA A 114 -1.27 -11.95 14.43
CA ALA A 114 -1.90 -11.34 13.26
C ALA A 114 -2.48 -9.96 13.62
N PHE A 115 -2.54 -9.06 12.64
CA PHE A 115 -3.25 -7.80 12.83
C PHE A 115 -4.76 -8.05 12.97
N GLU A 116 -5.39 -7.38 13.92
CA GLU A 116 -6.83 -7.52 14.22
C GLU A 116 -7.71 -6.56 13.41
N ASP A 117 -7.09 -5.66 12.66
CA ASP A 117 -7.76 -4.63 11.85
C ASP A 117 -8.15 -5.11 10.43
N TRP A 118 -7.73 -6.31 10.03
CA TRP A 118 -8.18 -6.94 8.80
C TRP A 118 -9.61 -7.49 8.96
N ILE A 119 -10.52 -7.05 8.11
CA ILE A 119 -11.94 -7.40 8.14
C ILE A 119 -12.31 -8.00 6.79
N GLU A 120 -12.77 -9.25 6.77
CA GLU A 120 -13.28 -9.93 5.55
C GLU A 120 -12.29 -9.86 4.37
N GLY A 121 -10.98 -10.01 4.63
CA GLY A 121 -9.94 -9.95 3.60
C GLY A 121 -9.56 -8.54 3.14
N THR A 122 -9.99 -7.51 3.87
CA THR A 122 -9.68 -6.11 3.58
C THR A 122 -9.06 -5.40 4.78
N LEU A 123 -8.24 -4.40 4.52
CA LEU A 123 -7.69 -3.50 5.53
C LEU A 123 -8.37 -2.12 5.36
N PRO A 124 -9.14 -1.63 6.35
CA PRO A 124 -9.62 -0.26 6.35
C PRO A 124 -8.45 0.73 6.31
N ILE A 125 -8.55 1.76 5.48
CA ILE A 125 -7.58 2.86 5.44
C ILE A 125 -8.29 4.19 5.67
N GLU A 126 -7.52 5.25 5.94
CA GLU A 126 -8.07 6.60 5.90
C GLU A 126 -8.55 6.89 4.46
N PRO A 127 -9.84 7.26 4.28
CA PRO A 127 -10.36 7.44 2.94
C PRO A 127 -9.65 8.57 2.21
N TRP A 128 -9.37 8.32 0.94
CA TRP A 128 -8.78 9.31 0.05
C TRP A 128 -9.50 9.31 -1.30
N TYR A 129 -9.31 10.40 -2.04
CA TYR A 129 -10.17 10.73 -3.15
C TYR A 129 -9.35 11.12 -4.38
N ILE A 130 -9.84 10.68 -5.53
CA ILE A 130 -9.25 10.99 -6.83
C ILE A 130 -10.33 10.95 -7.89
N GLY A 131 -10.22 11.77 -8.92
CA GLY A 131 -11.17 11.73 -10.02
C GLY A 131 -10.80 12.67 -11.14
N GLY A 132 -11.56 12.53 -12.22
CA GLY A 132 -11.37 13.28 -13.45
C GLY A 132 -11.94 12.51 -14.65
N PRO A 133 -11.61 12.96 -15.88
CA PRO A 133 -12.14 12.34 -17.09
C PRO A 133 -11.55 10.95 -17.29
N VAL A 134 -12.41 10.00 -17.68
CA VAL A 134 -11.99 8.64 -18.05
C VAL A 134 -11.25 8.67 -19.39
N ILE A 135 -9.99 8.29 -19.37
CA ILE A 135 -9.12 8.26 -20.55
C ILE A 135 -9.03 6.85 -21.14
N LYS A 136 -8.65 6.75 -22.41
CA LYS A 136 -8.32 5.46 -23.03
C LYS A 136 -6.99 4.96 -22.50
N GLY A 137 -7.00 3.79 -21.86
CA GLY A 137 -5.78 3.09 -21.46
C GLY A 137 -5.02 2.49 -22.64
N PHE A 138 -3.92 1.78 -22.34
CA PHE A 138 -3.03 1.19 -23.34
C PHE A 138 -3.57 -0.08 -24.03
N GLY A 139 -4.84 -0.43 -23.83
CA GLY A 139 -5.53 -1.49 -24.57
C GLY A 139 -5.01 -2.91 -24.32
N ARG A 140 -4.27 -3.15 -23.22
CA ARG A 140 -3.58 -4.43 -22.97
C ARG A 140 -4.40 -5.46 -22.18
N GLY A 141 -5.46 -5.07 -21.47
CA GLY A 141 -6.19 -5.97 -20.55
C GLY A 141 -7.69 -6.07 -20.78
N SER A 142 -8.41 -4.95 -20.87
CA SER A 142 -9.86 -4.93 -20.59
C SER A 142 -10.73 -5.82 -21.49
N LYS A 143 -10.54 -5.80 -22.81
CA LYS A 143 -11.35 -6.61 -23.74
C LYS A 143 -10.95 -8.10 -23.79
N VAL A 144 -9.70 -8.43 -23.45
CA VAL A 144 -9.20 -9.81 -23.46
C VAL A 144 -9.47 -10.51 -22.13
N LEU A 145 -9.44 -9.76 -21.03
CA LEU A 145 -9.75 -10.24 -19.67
C LEU A 145 -11.26 -10.32 -19.41
N GLY A 146 -12.09 -9.62 -20.19
CA GLY A 146 -13.53 -9.48 -19.94
C GLY A 146 -13.85 -8.54 -18.77
N ILE A 147 -12.91 -7.65 -18.41
CA ILE A 147 -12.99 -6.78 -17.24
C ILE A 147 -12.86 -5.33 -17.71
N PRO A 148 -13.97 -4.57 -17.80
CA PRO A 148 -13.93 -3.20 -18.28
C PRO A 148 -13.31 -2.28 -17.22
N THR A 149 -12.00 -2.03 -17.33
CA THR A 149 -11.31 -1.05 -16.50
C THR A 149 -11.37 0.35 -17.13
N ALA A 150 -11.74 1.34 -16.34
CA ALA A 150 -11.51 2.73 -16.66
C ALA A 150 -10.05 3.09 -16.34
N ASN A 151 -9.48 4.04 -17.07
CA ASN A 151 -8.18 4.64 -16.74
C ASN A 151 -8.43 6.10 -16.40
N LEU A 152 -7.75 6.62 -15.39
CA LEU A 152 -7.81 8.04 -15.04
C LEU A 152 -6.47 8.70 -15.27
N SER A 153 -6.51 9.99 -15.61
CA SER A 153 -5.31 10.82 -15.57
C SER A 153 -4.80 10.94 -14.14
N THR A 154 -3.49 10.84 -13.96
CA THR A 154 -2.82 11.05 -12.69
C THR A 154 -2.25 12.47 -12.55
N GLU A 155 -2.48 13.32 -13.56
CA GLU A 155 -2.13 14.73 -13.53
C GLU A 155 -2.82 15.43 -12.34
N GLY A 156 -2.03 16.15 -11.54
CA GLY A 156 -2.51 16.80 -10.32
C GLY A 156 -2.61 15.90 -9.07
N TYR A 157 -2.44 14.58 -9.22
CA TYR A 157 -2.53 13.61 -8.12
C TYR A 157 -1.20 12.90 -7.80
N SER A 158 -0.08 13.35 -8.36
CA SER A 158 1.23 12.71 -8.16
C SER A 158 1.65 12.64 -6.68
N ALA A 159 1.38 13.70 -5.90
CA ALA A 159 1.69 13.74 -4.47
C ALA A 159 0.91 12.67 -3.70
N ILE A 160 -0.42 12.62 -3.86
CA ILE A 160 -1.26 11.64 -3.15
C ILE A 160 -0.96 10.21 -3.59
N LEU A 161 -0.69 9.98 -4.89
CA LEU A 161 -0.32 8.66 -5.39
C LEU A 161 1.07 8.21 -4.91
N SER A 162 1.97 9.15 -4.62
CA SER A 162 3.28 8.81 -4.05
C SER A 162 3.18 8.26 -2.62
N GLU A 163 2.16 8.68 -1.86
CA GLU A 163 1.91 8.24 -0.49
C GLU A 163 1.26 6.84 -0.40
N HIS A 164 0.56 6.41 -1.46
CA HIS A 164 -0.15 5.13 -1.48
C HIS A 164 0.66 4.07 -2.21
N PRO A 165 1.02 2.94 -1.57
CA PRO A 165 1.80 1.89 -2.23
C PRO A 165 1.05 1.28 -3.42
N SER A 166 1.79 0.63 -4.32
CA SER A 166 1.15 -0.11 -5.40
C SER A 166 0.42 -1.34 -4.85
N GLY A 167 -0.74 -1.65 -5.42
CA GLY A 167 -1.57 -2.75 -4.99
C GLY A 167 -3.03 -2.60 -5.40
N VAL A 168 -3.88 -3.44 -4.82
CA VAL A 168 -5.31 -3.49 -5.08
C VAL A 168 -6.07 -2.86 -3.93
N TYR A 169 -6.88 -1.88 -4.28
CA TYR A 169 -7.73 -1.08 -3.40
C TYR A 169 -9.20 -1.26 -3.78
N PHE A 170 -10.10 -0.79 -2.91
CA PHE A 170 -11.52 -0.80 -3.20
C PHE A 170 -12.24 0.41 -2.61
N GLY A 171 -13.44 0.64 -3.10
CA GLY A 171 -14.27 1.74 -2.63
C GLY A 171 -15.48 2.01 -3.50
N TRP A 172 -15.80 3.29 -3.64
CA TRP A 172 -16.97 3.76 -4.38
C TRP A 172 -16.54 4.60 -5.58
N ALA A 173 -17.24 4.43 -6.68
CA ALA A 173 -17.06 5.14 -7.93
C ALA A 173 -18.33 5.90 -8.27
N GLY A 174 -18.23 7.20 -8.44
CA GLY A 174 -19.30 8.10 -8.82
C GLY A 174 -19.16 8.54 -10.27
N LEU A 175 -20.18 8.25 -11.07
CA LEU A 175 -20.37 8.78 -12.41
C LEU A 175 -21.56 9.76 -12.32
N PRO A 176 -21.35 11.08 -12.45
CA PRO A 176 -22.40 12.08 -12.19
C PRO A 176 -23.71 11.84 -12.97
N THR A 177 -23.60 11.32 -14.18
CA THR A 177 -24.70 11.03 -15.10
C THR A 177 -25.32 9.63 -14.91
N ARG A 178 -24.62 8.70 -14.24
CA ARG A 178 -24.99 7.27 -14.18
C ARG A 178 -25.25 6.74 -12.77
N GLY A 179 -24.70 7.36 -11.73
CA GLY A 179 -24.88 6.95 -10.33
C GLY A 179 -23.58 6.53 -9.63
N VAL A 180 -23.73 5.87 -8.47
CA VAL A 180 -22.61 5.42 -7.62
C VAL A 180 -22.54 3.90 -7.60
N TYR A 181 -21.35 3.38 -7.87
CA TYR A 181 -21.04 1.96 -8.03
C TYR A 181 -19.95 1.52 -7.06
N LYS A 182 -19.95 0.24 -6.70
CA LYS A 182 -18.81 -0.39 -6.03
C LYS A 182 -17.66 -0.52 -7.02
N MET A 183 -16.43 -0.42 -6.54
CA MET A 183 -15.26 -0.56 -7.39
C MET A 183 -14.10 -1.26 -6.69
N VAL A 184 -13.30 -1.95 -7.51
CA VAL A 184 -11.94 -2.38 -7.20
C VAL A 184 -11.00 -1.54 -8.05
N MET A 185 -9.85 -1.16 -7.53
CA MET A 185 -8.88 -0.34 -8.26
C MET A 185 -7.47 -0.89 -8.10
N SER A 186 -6.77 -1.04 -9.22
CA SER A 186 -5.33 -1.29 -9.21
C SER A 186 -4.58 0.03 -9.21
N ILE A 187 -3.55 0.14 -8.36
CA ILE A 187 -2.51 1.17 -8.44
C ILE A 187 -1.21 0.46 -8.77
N GLY A 188 -0.59 0.82 -9.89
CA GLY A 188 0.64 0.18 -10.37
C GLY A 188 1.63 1.19 -10.94
N TRP A 189 2.88 0.80 -11.13
CA TRP A 189 3.87 1.65 -11.82
C TRP A 189 3.73 1.57 -13.33
N ASN A 190 3.89 2.71 -14.02
CA ASN A 190 3.81 2.77 -15.47
C ASN A 190 5.16 2.43 -16.14
N PRO A 191 5.29 1.28 -16.84
CA PRO A 191 6.55 0.91 -17.49
C PRO A 191 6.96 1.84 -18.64
N TYR A 192 6.01 2.58 -19.23
CA TYR A 192 6.26 3.47 -20.37
C TYR A 192 6.89 4.80 -19.98
N PHE A 193 6.75 5.20 -18.72
CA PHE A 193 7.37 6.41 -18.17
C PHE A 193 8.55 6.03 -17.27
N ASP A 194 9.32 5.00 -17.64
CA ASP A 194 10.42 4.46 -16.83
C ASP A 194 10.00 4.18 -15.36
N ASN A 195 8.74 3.81 -15.09
CA ASN A 195 8.21 3.68 -13.73
C ASN A 195 8.45 4.93 -12.86
N SER A 196 8.36 6.14 -13.43
CA SER A 196 8.38 7.40 -12.66
C SER A 196 7.00 7.82 -12.18
N GLU A 197 5.94 7.29 -12.81
CA GLU A 197 4.55 7.62 -12.50
C GLU A 197 3.74 6.35 -12.26
N LYS A 198 2.75 6.45 -11.36
CA LYS A 198 1.77 5.39 -11.13
C LYS A 198 0.58 5.56 -12.07
N THR A 199 -0.05 4.45 -12.44
CA THR A 199 -1.36 4.39 -13.08
C THR A 199 -2.41 3.96 -12.07
N ILE A 200 -3.64 4.38 -12.32
CA ILE A 200 -4.82 3.93 -11.57
C ILE A 200 -5.84 3.35 -12.54
N GLU A 201 -6.29 2.14 -12.25
CA GLU A 201 -7.18 1.37 -13.10
C GLU A 201 -8.36 0.85 -12.28
N PRO A 202 -9.40 1.67 -12.08
CA PRO A 202 -10.65 1.23 -11.46
C PRO A 202 -11.45 0.31 -12.38
N TRP A 203 -11.89 -0.80 -11.83
CA TRP A 203 -12.97 -1.66 -12.32
C TRP A 203 -14.23 -1.39 -11.50
N LEU A 204 -15.23 -0.79 -12.15
CA LEU A 204 -16.57 -0.65 -11.56
C LEU A 204 -17.25 -2.01 -11.63
N LEU A 205 -17.74 -2.50 -10.48
CA LEU A 205 -18.39 -3.81 -10.34
C LEU A 205 -19.83 -3.73 -10.86
N HIS A 206 -19.95 -3.43 -12.15
CA HIS A 206 -21.19 -3.23 -12.86
C HIS A 206 -20.99 -3.46 -14.37
N ASP A 207 -21.99 -4.06 -15.00
CA ASP A 207 -22.01 -4.29 -16.45
C ASP A 207 -22.63 -3.10 -17.17
N PHE A 208 -21.80 -2.33 -17.87
CA PHE A 208 -22.26 -1.24 -18.73
C PHE A 208 -22.51 -1.74 -20.16
N ASN A 209 -23.61 -1.30 -20.77
CA ASN A 209 -23.91 -1.59 -22.18
C ASN A 209 -23.07 -0.76 -23.16
N GLU A 210 -22.44 0.31 -22.67
CA GLU A 210 -21.68 1.28 -23.48
C GLU A 210 -20.44 1.76 -22.71
N ASP A 211 -19.36 2.04 -23.43
CA ASP A 211 -18.17 2.69 -22.88
C ASP A 211 -18.50 4.13 -22.42
N PHE A 212 -17.82 4.61 -21.37
CA PHE A 212 -18.00 5.96 -20.80
C PHE A 212 -16.71 6.80 -20.86
N TYR A 213 -15.93 6.64 -21.94
CA TYR A 213 -14.73 7.46 -22.15
C TYR A 213 -15.07 8.95 -22.23
N GLY A 214 -14.27 9.77 -21.57
CA GLY A 214 -14.48 11.22 -21.46
C GLY A 214 -15.49 11.63 -20.40
N GLU A 215 -16.27 10.70 -19.82
CA GLU A 215 -17.10 11.02 -18.65
C GLU A 215 -16.23 11.24 -17.41
N GLU A 216 -16.70 12.12 -16.53
CA GLU A 216 -16.08 12.35 -15.22
C GLU A 216 -16.33 11.17 -14.29
N LEU A 217 -15.28 10.64 -13.70
CA LEU A 217 -15.32 9.55 -12.73
C LEU A 217 -14.63 9.99 -11.44
N TRP A 218 -15.35 9.88 -10.33
CA TRP A 218 -14.89 10.29 -9.00
C TRP A 218 -14.81 9.08 -8.07
N LEU A 219 -13.68 8.89 -7.42
CA LEU A 219 -13.41 7.72 -6.60
C LEU A 219 -13.24 8.11 -5.14
N ALA A 220 -13.89 7.36 -4.25
CA ALA A 220 -13.63 7.35 -2.82
C ALA A 220 -13.01 6.00 -2.48
N ILE A 221 -11.72 5.97 -2.18
CA ILE A 221 -10.98 4.77 -1.81
C ILE A 221 -11.07 4.62 -0.30
N VAL A 222 -11.50 3.45 0.17
CA VAL A 222 -11.83 3.25 1.60
C VAL A 222 -11.09 2.07 2.24
N GLY A 223 -10.38 1.28 1.45
CA GLY A 223 -9.61 0.16 1.96
C GLY A 223 -8.66 -0.46 0.93
N TYR A 224 -7.79 -1.31 1.47
CA TYR A 224 -6.79 -2.08 0.76
C TYR A 224 -7.15 -3.58 0.77
N ILE A 225 -6.86 -4.30 -0.31
CA ILE A 225 -7.08 -5.75 -0.43
C ILE A 225 -5.75 -6.49 -0.37
N ARG A 226 -4.81 -6.17 -1.26
CA ARG A 226 -3.56 -6.93 -1.41
C ARG A 226 -2.49 -6.20 -2.23
N PRO A 227 -1.21 -6.63 -2.13
CA PRO A 227 -0.17 -6.15 -3.03
C PRO A 227 -0.39 -6.58 -4.49
N GLU A 228 0.32 -5.90 -5.39
CA GLU A 228 0.55 -6.40 -6.75
C GLU A 228 1.25 -7.77 -6.70
N ALA A 229 0.88 -8.65 -7.63
CA ALA A 229 1.43 -10.00 -7.70
C ALA A 229 1.68 -10.38 -9.16
N ASN A 230 2.71 -11.18 -9.38
CA ASN A 230 2.95 -11.83 -10.67
C ASN A 230 2.12 -13.10 -10.76
N PHE A 231 1.46 -13.32 -11.90
CA PHE A 231 0.63 -14.49 -12.13
C PHE A 231 1.26 -15.40 -13.18
N PRO A 232 1.29 -16.73 -12.96
CA PRO A 232 1.89 -17.67 -13.90
C PRO A 232 1.09 -17.82 -15.20
N SER A 233 -0.17 -17.40 -15.22
CA SER A 233 -1.06 -17.48 -16.38
C SER A 233 -2.12 -16.37 -16.39
N LEU A 234 -2.69 -16.13 -17.58
CA LEU A 234 -3.83 -15.21 -17.74
C LEU A 234 -5.03 -15.64 -16.89
N ASP A 235 -5.34 -16.93 -16.87
CA ASP A 235 -6.48 -17.47 -16.11
C ASP A 235 -6.31 -17.24 -14.60
N SER A 236 -5.10 -17.44 -14.07
CA SER A 236 -4.81 -17.16 -12.66
C SER A 236 -4.91 -15.67 -12.33
N LEU A 237 -4.56 -14.79 -13.27
CA LEU A 237 -4.75 -13.34 -13.12
C LEU A 237 -6.24 -13.00 -13.10
N VAL A 238 -7.01 -13.48 -14.08
CA VAL A 238 -8.46 -13.24 -14.18
C VAL A 238 -9.18 -13.75 -12.93
N ALA A 239 -8.89 -14.98 -12.51
CA ALA A 239 -9.47 -15.57 -11.31
C ALA A 239 -9.20 -14.72 -10.06
N LYS A 240 -7.97 -14.18 -9.93
CA LYS A 240 -7.64 -13.31 -8.81
C LYS A 240 -8.38 -11.98 -8.87
N ILE A 241 -8.50 -11.35 -10.04
CA ILE A 241 -9.24 -10.09 -10.17
C ILE A 241 -10.72 -10.30 -9.78
N HIS A 242 -11.34 -11.40 -10.20
CA HIS A 242 -12.72 -11.72 -9.77
C HIS A 242 -12.83 -12.00 -8.27
N GLU A 243 -11.83 -12.63 -7.66
CA GLU A 243 -11.76 -12.81 -6.21
C GLU A 243 -11.69 -11.45 -5.50
N ASP A 244 -10.84 -10.53 -5.97
CA ASP A 244 -10.74 -9.17 -5.44
C ASP A 244 -12.07 -8.41 -5.57
N GLY A 245 -12.76 -8.57 -6.71
CA GLY A 245 -14.11 -8.06 -6.95
C GLY A 245 -15.10 -8.56 -5.90
N LYS A 246 -15.16 -9.87 -5.67
CA LYS A 246 -16.04 -10.48 -4.67
C LYS A 246 -15.73 -10.02 -3.24
N ILE A 247 -14.45 -9.87 -2.90
CA ILE A 247 -14.02 -9.33 -1.60
C ILE A 247 -14.57 -7.92 -1.43
N ALA A 248 -14.36 -7.03 -2.41
CA ALA A 248 -14.87 -5.67 -2.38
C ALA A 248 -16.40 -5.60 -2.33
N GLU A 249 -17.10 -6.43 -3.10
CA GLU A 249 -18.57 -6.48 -3.08
C GLU A 249 -19.12 -6.76 -1.68
N ASN A 250 -18.55 -7.75 -1.00
CA ASN A 250 -18.98 -8.12 0.35
C ASN A 250 -18.56 -7.06 1.37
N ALA A 251 -17.32 -6.59 1.32
CA ALA A 251 -16.80 -5.60 2.25
C ALA A 251 -17.59 -4.30 2.18
N LEU A 252 -17.94 -3.81 0.98
CA LEU A 252 -18.66 -2.53 0.82
C LEU A 252 -20.10 -2.53 1.36
N GLU A 253 -20.65 -3.68 1.76
CA GLU A 253 -21.93 -3.75 2.49
C GLU A 253 -21.77 -3.49 4.00
N LEU A 254 -20.56 -3.66 4.55
CA LEU A 254 -20.31 -3.45 5.98
C LEU A 254 -20.47 -1.97 6.34
N PRO A 255 -21.08 -1.62 7.50
CA PRO A 255 -21.31 -0.23 7.92
C PRO A 255 -20.06 0.67 7.91
N LEU A 256 -18.89 0.07 8.16
CA LEU A 256 -17.60 0.76 8.12
C LEU A 256 -17.32 1.39 6.74
N TYR A 257 -17.72 0.73 5.66
CA TYR A 257 -17.43 1.13 4.28
C TYR A 257 -18.66 1.69 3.55
N SER A 258 -19.86 1.16 3.84
CA SER A 258 -21.10 1.55 3.16
C SER A 258 -21.50 3.00 3.43
N LYS A 259 -21.08 3.57 4.56
CA LYS A 259 -21.27 4.99 4.88
C LYS A 259 -20.67 5.95 3.83
N TYR A 260 -19.66 5.52 3.08
CA TYR A 260 -19.01 6.34 2.03
C TYR A 260 -19.74 6.32 0.68
N LYS A 261 -20.76 5.45 0.50
CA LYS A 261 -21.58 5.45 -0.74
C LYS A 261 -22.25 6.79 -1.00
N GLY A 262 -22.57 7.52 0.07
CA GLY A 262 -23.23 8.82 0.02
C GLY A 262 -22.28 10.01 -0.08
N ASP A 263 -20.96 9.78 -0.17
CA ASP A 263 -19.97 10.84 -0.09
C ASP A 263 -20.18 11.92 -1.18
N PRO A 264 -20.20 13.22 -0.82
CA PRO A 264 -20.38 14.30 -1.79
C PRO A 264 -19.36 14.31 -2.93
N TYR A 265 -18.14 13.82 -2.71
CA TYR A 265 -17.09 13.77 -3.72
C TYR A 265 -17.50 12.91 -4.92
N LEU A 266 -18.29 11.86 -4.69
CA LEU A 266 -18.80 10.96 -5.74
C LEU A 266 -19.86 11.61 -6.65
N LYS A 267 -20.30 12.82 -6.33
CA LYS A 267 -21.38 13.55 -7.03
C LYS A 267 -20.91 14.87 -7.61
N ILE A 268 -19.59 15.11 -7.67
CA ILE A 268 -19.05 16.32 -8.27
C ILE A 268 -19.45 16.35 -9.75
N SER A 269 -20.22 17.36 -10.12
CA SER A 269 -20.55 17.68 -11.50
C SER A 269 -20.06 19.10 -11.78
N PHE A 270 -19.23 19.27 -12.79
CA PHE A 270 -18.94 20.60 -13.30
C PHE A 270 -20.07 21.02 -14.26
N PRO A 271 -20.61 22.24 -14.15
CA PRO A 271 -21.51 22.75 -15.19
C PRO A 271 -20.75 22.75 -16.51
N GLU A 272 -21.36 22.24 -17.58
CA GLU A 272 -20.81 22.34 -18.93
C GLU A 272 -20.43 23.79 -19.21
N ASN A 273 -19.19 24.03 -19.66
CA ASN A 273 -18.73 25.36 -20.06
C ASN A 273 -19.72 25.92 -21.09
N ILE A 274 -20.42 26.99 -20.69
CA ILE A 274 -21.31 27.80 -21.54
C ILE A 274 -20.48 28.54 -22.60
#